data_AF-A0A085FGW4-F1
#
_entry.id   AF-A0A085FGW4-F1
#
_cell.length_a   1.000
_cell.length_b   1.000
_cell.length_c   1.000
_cell.angle_alpha   90.00
_cell.angle_beta   90.00
_cell.angle_gamma   90.00
#
_symmetry.space_group_name_H-M   'P 1'
#
loop_
_entity.id
_entity.type
_entity.pdbx_description
1 polymer ?
#
loop_
_entity_poly.entity_id
_entity_poly.type
_entity_poly.pdbx_seq_one_letter_code
_entity_poly.pdbx_strand_id
1 'polypeptide(L)'
;MTFPTAARLPLLLALLALLPAAQLGAATRAGLDVVHEVRNRIAAGDCGAAVERLKSGLKWGYPEVVLLAGSMYEHGICVKASWDTALTFYVQAHEGGAPEAAERIAAGFADPARGPDAAAALWWNLRGRAGAGAEACAVSPQAATDPDRFVEELRTWHPSKLAICNYLVGVISTISAEMRYPGHAEVLGLGGEVSLRFLPGVPRIDLKMGGSAVYVPYGVVKGDSLPSRPLAPLAPLTGSFEHSMHALVNYALRRYPQPAGIPVDAQAGVQFLFKRE
;
A
#
# COMPACT_ATOMS: atom_id res chain seq x y z
N MET A 1 -49.80 5.44 60.98
CA MET A 1 -48.50 6.01 60.57
C MET A 1 -47.93 5.08 59.50
N THR A 2 -48.41 5.09 58.25
CA THR A 2 -47.96 5.90 57.09
C THR A 2 -46.47 5.73 56.71
N PHE A 3 -46.23 4.83 55.72
CA PHE A 3 -45.17 4.75 54.68
C PHE A 3 -43.68 4.66 55.10
N PRO A 4 -42.81 3.90 54.37
CA PRO A 4 -42.63 4.05 52.92
C PRO A 4 -42.54 2.78 52.06
N THR A 5 -42.88 3.01 50.80
CA THR A 5 -42.76 2.19 49.59
C THR A 5 -41.32 1.84 49.26
N ALA A 6 -41.02 0.55 49.15
CA ALA A 6 -39.77 0.05 48.59
C ALA A 6 -39.87 -0.04 47.06
N ALA A 7 -38.87 0.56 46.41
CA ALA A 7 -38.68 0.65 44.98
C ALA A 7 -38.57 -0.71 44.29
N ARG A 8 -39.14 -0.82 43.09
CA ARG A 8 -38.71 -1.78 42.07
C ARG A 8 -38.54 -1.04 40.75
N LEU A 9 -37.30 -0.63 40.51
CA LEU A 9 -36.79 -0.10 39.26
C LEU A 9 -36.77 -1.27 38.23
N PRO A 10 -37.45 -1.20 37.08
CA PRO A 10 -37.28 -2.23 36.07
C PRO A 10 -35.93 -2.03 35.38
N LEU A 11 -35.09 -3.05 35.53
CA LEU A 11 -33.81 -3.24 34.85
C LEU A 11 -34.07 -3.33 33.33
N LEU A 12 -34.08 -2.19 32.64
CA LEU A 12 -34.09 -2.17 31.18
C LEU A 12 -32.69 -2.54 30.69
N LEU A 13 -32.61 -3.75 30.12
CA LEU A 13 -31.43 -4.29 29.46
C LEU A 13 -30.84 -3.27 28.49
N ALA A 14 -29.66 -2.77 28.82
CA ALA A 14 -28.79 -2.15 27.84
C ALA A 14 -28.38 -3.24 26.84
N LEU A 15 -29.04 -3.28 25.69
CA LEU A 15 -28.50 -3.92 24.48
C LEU A 15 -27.26 -3.13 24.07
N LEU A 16 -26.12 -3.44 24.69
CA LEU A 16 -24.81 -3.23 24.12
C LEU A 16 -24.72 -4.13 22.89
N ALA A 17 -25.12 -3.58 21.75
CA ALA A 17 -24.68 -4.09 20.47
C ALA A 17 -23.14 -4.01 20.46
N LEU A 18 -22.51 -5.15 20.78
CA LEU A 18 -21.13 -5.42 20.43
C LEU A 18 -21.05 -5.36 18.89
N LEU A 19 -20.79 -4.16 18.36
CA LEU A 19 -20.25 -4.04 17.02
C LEU A 19 -18.93 -4.82 17.02
N PRO A 20 -18.75 -5.76 16.09
CA PRO A 20 -17.50 -6.50 16.01
C PRO A 20 -16.37 -5.49 15.76
N ALA A 21 -15.38 -5.51 16.67
CA ALA A 21 -14.10 -4.89 16.42
C ALA A 21 -13.48 -5.50 15.15
N ALA A 22 -12.88 -4.64 14.33
CA ALA A 22 -12.06 -4.97 13.16
C ALA A 22 -12.79 -5.50 11.90
N GLN A 23 -13.41 -4.58 11.15
CA GLN A 23 -13.21 -4.63 9.70
C GLN A 23 -11.83 -4.03 9.41
N LEU A 24 -10.82 -4.89 9.30
CA LEU A 24 -9.55 -4.50 8.68
C LEU A 24 -9.84 -4.10 7.23
N GLY A 25 -9.91 -2.79 6.95
CA GLY A 25 -9.40 -2.12 5.75
C GLY A 25 -9.44 -2.84 4.39
N ALA A 26 -10.48 -3.63 4.10
CA ALA A 26 -10.66 -4.23 2.79
C ALA A 26 -11.27 -3.18 1.87
N ALA A 27 -10.69 -3.01 0.68
CA ALA A 27 -11.22 -2.10 -0.32
C ALA A 27 -12.68 -2.48 -0.62
N THR A 28 -13.54 -1.47 -0.72
CA THR A 28 -14.95 -1.71 -1.02
C THR A 28 -15.11 -1.96 -2.51
N ARG A 29 -16.03 -2.84 -2.89
CA ARG A 29 -16.37 -3.04 -4.31
C ARG A 29 -16.72 -1.71 -5.01
N ALA A 30 -17.51 -0.88 -4.33
CA ALA A 30 -17.93 0.42 -4.87
C ALA A 30 -16.75 1.38 -5.09
N GLY A 31 -15.79 1.44 -4.16
CA GLY A 31 -14.60 2.27 -4.33
C GLY A 31 -13.64 1.71 -5.37
N LEU A 32 -13.48 0.39 -5.48
CA LEU A 32 -12.72 -0.24 -6.57
C LEU A 32 -13.32 0.05 -7.94
N ASP A 33 -14.65 0.05 -8.07
CA ASP A 33 -15.34 0.42 -9.31
C ASP A 33 -15.03 1.88 -9.69
N VAL A 34 -15.07 2.81 -8.71
CA VAL A 34 -14.67 4.22 -8.94
C VAL A 34 -13.24 4.29 -9.44
N VAL A 35 -12.32 3.62 -8.76
CA VAL A 35 -10.90 3.61 -9.09
C VAL A 35 -10.66 3.09 -10.50
N HIS A 36 -11.35 2.01 -10.90
CA HIS A 36 -11.29 1.46 -12.25
C HIS A 36 -11.79 2.46 -13.30
N GLU A 37 -12.94 3.10 -13.05
CA GLU A 37 -13.48 4.12 -13.97
C GLU A 37 -12.56 5.33 -14.14
N VAL A 38 -11.97 5.83 -13.05
CA VAL A 38 -11.01 6.95 -13.10
C VAL A 38 -9.81 6.57 -13.98
N ARG A 39 -9.25 5.36 -13.79
CA ARG A 39 -8.12 4.88 -14.58
C ARG A 39 -8.45 4.72 -16.06
N ASN A 40 -9.62 4.19 -16.40
CA ASN A 40 -10.05 4.06 -17.79
C ASN A 40 -10.13 5.44 -18.48
N ARG A 41 -10.58 6.47 -17.75
CA ARG A 41 -10.62 7.85 -18.26
C ARG A 41 -9.23 8.44 -18.43
N ILE A 42 -8.32 8.21 -17.47
CA ILE A 42 -6.90 8.59 -17.61
C ILE A 42 -6.28 7.92 -18.84
N ALA A 43 -6.50 6.62 -19.02
CA ALA A 43 -5.99 5.86 -20.17
C ALA A 43 -6.57 6.35 -21.51
N ALA A 44 -7.81 6.84 -21.51
CA ALA A 44 -8.44 7.49 -22.66
C ALA A 44 -7.99 8.94 -22.88
N GLY A 45 -7.14 9.50 -22.01
CA GLY A 45 -6.71 10.90 -22.06
C GLY A 45 -7.76 11.91 -21.60
N ASP A 46 -8.90 11.45 -21.07
CA ASP A 46 -9.99 12.30 -20.59
C ASP A 46 -9.77 12.69 -19.13
N CYS A 47 -8.82 13.60 -18.91
CA CYS A 47 -8.48 14.07 -17.57
C CYS A 47 -9.61 14.82 -16.87
N GLY A 48 -10.46 15.53 -17.62
CA GLY A 48 -11.61 16.23 -17.05
C GLY A 48 -12.60 15.26 -16.41
N ALA A 49 -13.00 14.23 -17.15
CA ALA A 49 -13.91 13.23 -16.62
C ALA A 49 -13.26 12.35 -15.54
N ALA A 50 -11.95 12.07 -15.63
CA ALA A 50 -11.22 11.35 -14.58
C ALA A 50 -11.30 12.09 -13.23
N VAL A 51 -11.03 13.40 -13.23
CA VAL A 51 -11.07 14.23 -12.03
C VAL A 51 -12.49 14.37 -11.48
N GLU A 52 -13.51 14.54 -12.33
CA GLU A 52 -14.90 14.61 -11.88
C GLU A 52 -15.39 13.29 -11.27
N ARG A 53 -14.98 12.15 -11.84
CA ARG A 53 -15.29 10.84 -11.27
C ARG A 53 -14.58 10.62 -9.94
N LEU A 54 -13.31 11.02 -9.84
CA LEU A 54 -12.53 10.98 -8.60
C LEU A 54 -13.20 11.80 -7.50
N LYS A 55 -13.53 13.07 -7.77
CA LYS A 55 -14.25 13.95 -6.82
C LYS A 55 -15.55 13.33 -6.33
N SER A 56 -16.29 12.68 -7.22
CA SER A 56 -17.55 12.01 -6.86
C SER A 56 -17.32 10.84 -5.92
N GLY A 57 -16.24 10.06 -6.12
CA GLY A 57 -15.86 8.98 -5.21
C GLY A 57 -15.33 9.47 -3.86
N LEU A 58 -14.56 10.56 -3.84
CA LEU A 58 -14.01 11.16 -2.61
C LEU A 58 -15.10 11.58 -1.61
N LYS A 59 -16.30 11.97 -2.09
CA LYS A 59 -17.46 12.29 -1.22
C LYS A 59 -17.89 11.13 -0.33
N TRP A 60 -17.60 9.89 -0.72
CA TRP A 60 -17.94 8.68 0.02
C TRP A 60 -16.83 8.21 0.95
N GLY A 61 -15.65 8.85 0.93
CA GLY A 61 -14.56 8.53 1.83
C GLY A 61 -13.92 7.16 1.63
N TYR A 62 -14.08 6.53 0.45
CA TYR A 62 -13.49 5.23 0.17
C TYR A 62 -11.94 5.30 0.23
N PRO A 63 -11.27 4.56 1.11
CA PRO A 63 -9.82 4.64 1.31
C PRO A 63 -9.02 4.43 0.02
N GLU A 64 -9.45 3.51 -0.85
CA GLU A 64 -8.86 3.24 -2.16
C GLU A 64 -9.01 4.41 -3.13
N VAL A 65 -10.10 5.18 -3.08
CA VAL A 65 -10.28 6.38 -3.91
C VAL A 65 -9.42 7.53 -3.39
N VAL A 66 -9.33 7.66 -2.06
CA VAL A 66 -8.45 8.64 -1.40
C VAL A 66 -6.98 8.33 -1.74
N LEU A 67 -6.58 7.06 -1.70
CA LEU A 67 -5.26 6.60 -2.11
C LEU A 67 -4.96 6.93 -3.59
N LEU A 68 -5.95 6.76 -4.49
CA LEU A 68 -5.81 7.14 -5.90
C LEU A 68 -5.56 8.64 -6.05
N ALA A 69 -6.31 9.47 -5.30
CA ALA A 69 -6.14 10.92 -5.34
C ALA A 69 -4.72 11.31 -4.93
N GLY A 70 -4.18 10.72 -3.86
CA GLY A 70 -2.79 10.92 -3.47
C GLY A 70 -1.81 10.57 -4.59
N SER A 71 -2.00 9.43 -5.26
CA SER A 71 -1.17 8.99 -6.39
C SER A 71 -1.23 9.97 -7.58
N MET A 72 -2.43 10.45 -7.92
CA MET A 72 -2.60 11.44 -8.98
C MET A 72 -1.84 12.73 -8.69
N TYR A 73 -1.89 13.23 -7.45
CA TYR A 73 -1.12 14.40 -7.04
C TYR A 73 0.38 14.14 -6.91
N GLU A 74 0.80 12.95 -6.49
CA GLU A 74 2.23 12.61 -6.41
C GLU A 74 2.89 12.64 -7.78
N HIS A 75 2.23 12.08 -8.79
CA HIS A 75 2.79 11.89 -10.13
C HIS A 75 2.35 12.96 -11.14
N GLY A 76 1.44 13.87 -10.77
CA GLY A 76 0.88 14.86 -11.68
C GLY A 76 -0.01 14.26 -12.77
N ILE A 77 -0.71 13.18 -12.46
CA ILE A 77 -1.60 12.50 -13.41
C ILE A 77 -2.93 13.23 -13.45
N CYS A 78 -3.23 13.92 -14.55
CA CYS A 78 -4.44 14.72 -14.76
C CYS A 78 -4.67 15.86 -13.75
N VAL A 79 -3.73 16.10 -12.83
CA VAL A 79 -3.69 17.20 -11.88
C VAL A 79 -2.26 17.75 -11.80
N LYS A 80 -2.07 18.95 -11.26
CA LYS A 80 -0.73 19.48 -11.02
C LYS A 80 -0.07 18.69 -9.89
N ALA A 81 1.16 18.21 -10.12
CA ALA A 81 1.92 17.49 -9.11
C ALA A 81 2.11 18.32 -7.83
N SER A 82 1.88 17.71 -6.67
CA SER A 82 2.00 18.32 -5.35
C SER A 82 2.21 17.24 -4.29
N TRP A 83 3.41 17.19 -3.71
CA TRP A 83 3.72 16.23 -2.65
C TRP A 83 2.91 16.51 -1.38
N ASP A 84 2.80 17.76 -0.95
CA ASP A 84 2.05 18.10 0.28
C ASP A 84 0.57 17.70 0.18
N THR A 85 -0.01 17.88 -1.00
CA THR A 85 -1.38 17.44 -1.28
C THR A 85 -1.47 15.91 -1.33
N ALA A 86 -0.52 15.23 -1.98
CA ALA A 86 -0.47 13.78 -2.01
C ALA A 86 -0.34 13.17 -0.61
N LEU A 87 0.56 13.71 0.21
CA LEU A 87 0.78 13.31 1.61
C LEU A 87 -0.51 13.44 2.43
N THR A 88 -1.25 14.53 2.27
CA THR A 88 -2.55 14.72 2.94
C THR A 88 -3.52 13.60 2.59
N PHE A 89 -3.65 13.26 1.31
CA PHE A 89 -4.50 12.15 0.88
C PHE A 89 -3.99 10.79 1.36
N TYR A 90 -2.68 10.55 1.36
CA TYR A 90 -2.15 9.29 1.85
C TYR A 90 -2.37 9.10 3.35
N VAL A 91 -2.24 10.15 4.17
CA VAL A 91 -2.56 10.07 5.60
C VAL A 91 -4.04 9.71 5.78
N GLN A 92 -4.94 10.41 5.07
CA GLN A 92 -6.39 10.11 5.10
C GLN A 92 -6.70 8.67 4.65
N ALA A 93 -6.03 8.19 3.61
CA ALA A 93 -6.21 6.82 3.11
C ALA A 93 -5.73 5.80 4.14
N HIS A 94 -4.59 6.04 4.79
CA HIS A 94 -4.08 5.17 5.85
C HIS A 94 -5.04 5.11 7.05
N GLU A 95 -5.50 6.26 7.53
CA GLU A 95 -6.50 6.37 8.60
C GLU A 95 -7.83 5.72 8.24
N GLY A 96 -8.20 5.76 6.95
CA GLY A 96 -9.36 5.07 6.40
C GLY A 96 -9.18 3.55 6.26
N GLY A 97 -7.98 3.01 6.49
CA GLY A 97 -7.71 1.58 6.44
C GLY A 97 -7.06 1.09 5.14
N ALA A 98 -6.45 1.97 4.33
CA ALA A 98 -5.58 1.57 3.22
C ALA A 98 -4.10 1.55 3.69
N PRO A 99 -3.58 0.42 4.19
CA PRO A 99 -2.22 0.34 4.72
C PRO A 99 -1.12 0.56 3.66
N GLU A 100 -1.41 0.37 2.36
CA GLU A 100 -0.52 0.73 1.25
C GLU A 100 -0.17 2.22 1.26
N ALA A 101 -1.04 3.07 1.81
CA ALA A 101 -0.80 4.49 1.91
C ALA A 101 0.41 4.80 2.81
N ALA A 102 0.62 4.05 3.89
CA ALA A 102 1.80 4.21 4.75
C ALA A 102 3.10 3.91 4.00
N GLU A 103 3.08 2.97 3.05
CA GLU A 103 4.23 2.67 2.20
C GLU A 103 4.51 3.79 1.20
N ARG A 104 3.46 4.41 0.63
CA ARG A 104 3.62 5.61 -0.21
C ARG A 104 4.19 6.79 0.58
N ILE A 105 3.75 6.97 1.82
CA ILE A 105 4.29 8.00 2.72
C ILE A 105 5.76 7.73 3.03
N ALA A 106 6.10 6.50 3.42
CA ALA A 106 7.47 6.09 3.71
C ALA A 106 8.40 6.29 2.51
N ALA A 107 7.97 5.88 1.31
CA ALA A 107 8.71 6.08 0.07
C ALA A 107 8.95 7.57 -0.23
N GLY A 108 7.95 8.42 0.00
CA GLY A 108 8.07 9.85 -0.24
C GLY A 108 9.00 10.56 0.75
N PHE A 109 8.97 10.20 2.04
CA PHE A 109 9.93 10.72 3.02
C PHE A 109 11.35 10.19 2.81
N ALA A 110 11.51 8.99 2.26
CA ALA A 110 12.82 8.47 1.92
C ALA A 110 13.44 9.11 0.67
N ASP A 111 12.65 9.82 -0.13
CA ASP A 111 13.04 10.31 -1.46
C ASP A 111 14.09 11.43 -1.36
N PRO A 112 15.32 11.23 -1.87
CA PRO A 112 16.35 12.25 -1.82
C PRO A 112 15.96 13.53 -2.58
N ALA A 113 15.11 13.43 -3.61
CA ALA A 113 14.66 14.58 -4.39
C ALA A 113 13.68 15.49 -3.62
N ARG A 114 13.13 15.02 -2.49
CA ARG A 114 12.15 15.74 -1.67
C ARG A 114 12.73 16.31 -0.37
N GLY A 115 14.04 16.14 -0.13
CA GLY A 115 14.64 16.43 1.17
C GLY A 115 14.29 15.31 2.14
N PRO A 116 15.11 14.24 2.22
CA PRO A 116 14.71 13.02 2.88
C PRO A 116 14.59 13.21 4.40
N ASP A 117 13.52 12.67 4.97
CA ASP A 117 13.33 12.51 6.41
C ASP A 117 13.35 11.03 6.75
N ALA A 118 14.54 10.55 7.14
CA ALA A 118 14.75 9.14 7.46
C ALA A 118 13.88 8.69 8.65
N ALA A 119 13.65 9.56 9.63
CA ALA A 119 12.84 9.19 10.78
C ALA A 119 11.38 8.99 10.37
N ALA A 120 10.81 9.93 9.62
CA ALA A 120 9.45 9.78 9.09
C ALA A 120 9.34 8.58 8.14
N ALA A 121 10.33 8.35 7.28
CA ALA A 121 10.35 7.21 6.37
C ALA A 121 10.28 5.87 7.12
N LEU A 122 11.16 5.65 8.10
CA LEU A 122 11.17 4.42 8.89
C LEU A 122 9.88 4.29 9.73
N TRP A 123 9.40 5.39 10.31
CA TRP A 123 8.17 5.41 11.11
C TRP A 123 6.94 4.96 10.33
N TRP A 124 6.78 5.46 9.10
CA TRP A 124 5.68 5.10 8.23
C TRP A 124 5.85 3.70 7.62
N ASN A 125 7.08 3.24 7.38
CA ASN A 125 7.34 1.88 6.94
C ASN A 125 6.84 0.83 7.96
N LEU A 126 7.03 1.08 9.26
CA LEU A 126 6.51 0.22 10.33
C LEU A 126 4.97 0.10 10.36
N ARG A 127 4.27 1.04 9.71
CA ARG A 127 2.80 1.09 9.59
C ARG A 127 2.28 0.56 8.26
N GLY A 128 3.18 0.28 7.32
CA GLY A 128 2.87 -0.36 6.05
C GLY A 128 2.67 -1.87 6.19
N ARG A 129 2.25 -2.53 5.11
CA ARG A 129 2.12 -4.01 5.08
C ARG A 129 3.48 -4.69 4.93
N ALA A 130 4.44 -4.05 4.28
CA ALA A 130 5.82 -4.54 4.16
C ALA A 130 6.49 -4.71 5.54
N GLY A 131 6.00 -3.99 6.56
CA GLY A 131 6.47 -4.08 7.94
C GLY A 131 7.89 -3.56 8.12
N ALA A 132 8.45 -3.83 9.31
CA ALA A 132 9.85 -3.53 9.63
C ALA A 132 10.77 -4.19 8.60
N GLY A 133 11.61 -3.38 7.96
CA GLY A 133 12.58 -3.83 6.96
C GLY A 133 13.63 -4.82 7.50
N ALA A 134 14.81 -4.86 6.87
CA ALA A 134 15.91 -5.72 7.31
C ALA A 134 16.16 -5.62 8.82
N GLU A 135 16.51 -6.73 9.48
CA GLU A 135 16.79 -6.80 10.92
C GLU A 135 17.75 -5.70 11.40
N ALA A 136 18.70 -5.31 10.53
CA ALA A 136 19.64 -4.21 10.76
C ALA A 136 18.96 -2.84 11.01
N CYS A 137 17.71 -2.68 10.63
CA CYS A 137 16.89 -1.47 10.78
C CYS A 137 15.78 -1.62 11.81
N ALA A 138 15.80 -2.69 12.61
CA ALA A 138 14.87 -2.84 13.72
C ALA A 138 15.09 -1.76 14.78
N VAL A 139 13.98 -1.28 15.34
CA VAL A 139 13.94 -0.42 16.53
C VAL A 139 13.42 -1.23 17.72
N SER A 140 13.59 -0.72 18.93
CA SER A 140 12.99 -1.35 20.11
C SER A 140 11.46 -1.41 20.02
N PRO A 141 10.81 -2.43 20.63
CA PRO A 141 9.35 -2.52 20.65
C PRO A 141 8.68 -1.27 21.25
N GLN A 142 9.31 -0.62 22.22
CA GLN A 142 8.80 0.60 22.83
C GLN A 142 8.85 1.78 21.86
N ALA A 143 9.97 1.93 21.13
CA ALA A 143 10.11 2.94 20.08
C ALA A 143 9.13 2.71 18.93
N ALA A 144 8.85 1.47 18.54
CA ALA A 144 7.94 1.17 17.44
C ALA A 144 6.51 1.74 17.64
N THR A 145 6.08 1.90 18.90
CA THR A 145 4.72 2.36 19.26
C THR A 145 4.63 3.81 19.72
N ASP A 146 5.76 4.49 19.93
CA ASP A 146 5.82 5.83 20.53
C ASP A 146 6.70 6.75 19.66
N PRO A 147 6.14 7.80 19.03
CA PRO A 147 6.85 8.63 18.08
C PRO A 147 8.03 9.39 18.70
N ASP A 148 7.91 9.81 19.96
CA ASP A 148 8.96 10.56 20.63
C ASP A 148 10.13 9.62 20.95
N ARG A 149 9.83 8.43 21.50
CA ARG A 149 10.85 7.40 21.74
C ARG A 149 11.50 6.92 20.46
N PHE A 150 10.74 6.84 19.38
CA PHE A 150 11.25 6.48 18.07
C PHE A 150 12.33 7.46 17.61
N VAL A 151 12.03 8.76 17.66
CA VAL A 151 13.00 9.80 17.27
C VAL A 151 14.22 9.79 18.20
N GLU A 152 14.03 9.66 19.51
CA GLU A 152 15.15 9.57 20.45
C GLU A 152 16.04 8.36 20.18
N GLU A 153 15.46 7.19 19.88
CA GLU A 153 16.24 5.99 19.55
C GLU A 153 17.04 6.22 18.25
N LEU A 154 16.41 6.75 17.21
CA LEU A 154 17.10 7.01 15.94
C LEU A 154 18.24 8.03 16.07
N ARG A 155 18.17 8.98 17.01
CA ARG A 155 19.29 9.91 17.29
C ARG A 155 20.53 9.21 17.84
N THR A 156 20.38 8.03 18.43
CA THR A 156 21.51 7.22 18.90
C THR A 156 22.19 6.43 17.77
N TRP A 157 21.55 6.34 16.60
CA TRP A 157 22.09 5.57 15.48
C TRP A 157 23.22 6.32 14.79
N HIS A 158 24.22 5.56 14.33
CA HIS A 158 25.26 6.12 13.48
C HIS A 158 24.64 6.65 12.16
N PRO A 159 25.08 7.80 11.61
CA PRO A 159 24.52 8.36 10.38
C PRO A 159 24.52 7.40 9.19
N SER A 160 25.54 6.55 9.07
CA SER A 160 25.58 5.52 8.01
C SER A 160 24.46 4.48 8.16
N LYS A 161 24.10 4.08 9.39
CA LYS A 161 22.98 3.18 9.65
C LYS A 161 21.66 3.81 9.19
N LEU A 162 21.43 5.08 9.55
CA LEU A 162 20.25 5.82 9.12
C LEU A 162 20.15 5.93 7.60
N ALA A 163 21.26 6.25 6.92
CA ALA A 163 21.30 6.33 5.47
C ALA A 163 20.97 4.98 4.80
N ILE A 164 21.55 3.89 5.30
CA ILE A 164 21.27 2.53 4.83
C ILE A 164 19.80 2.19 5.04
N CYS A 165 19.26 2.42 6.23
CA CYS A 165 17.86 2.10 6.52
C CYS A 165 16.88 2.95 5.71
N ASN A 166 17.18 4.24 5.50
CA ASN A 166 16.38 5.10 4.63
C ASN A 166 16.36 4.58 3.18
N TYR A 167 17.50 4.14 2.66
CA TYR A 167 17.61 3.51 1.34
C TYR A 167 16.77 2.22 1.25
N LEU A 168 16.90 1.32 2.23
CA LEU A 168 16.13 0.08 2.27
C LEU A 168 14.63 0.34 2.29
N VAL A 169 14.19 1.25 3.16
CA VAL A 169 12.79 1.66 3.27
C VAL A 169 12.29 2.26 1.96
N GLY A 170 13.02 3.20 1.37
CA GLY A 170 12.61 3.85 0.12
C GLY A 170 12.37 2.85 -1.01
N VAL A 171 13.32 1.94 -1.22
CA VAL A 171 13.23 0.90 -2.27
C VAL A 171 12.06 -0.05 -1.99
N ILE A 172 11.99 -0.63 -0.81
CA ILE A 172 10.97 -1.65 -0.47
C ILE A 172 9.57 -1.03 -0.46
N SER A 173 9.41 0.15 0.14
CA SER A 173 8.11 0.82 0.21
C SER A 173 7.62 1.29 -1.15
N THR A 174 8.50 1.75 -2.04
CA THR A 174 8.10 2.07 -3.43
C THR A 174 7.57 0.84 -4.16
N ILE A 175 8.29 -0.28 -4.07
CA ILE A 175 7.90 -1.50 -4.77
C ILE A 175 6.61 -2.07 -4.18
N SER A 176 6.50 -2.13 -2.86
CA SER A 176 5.32 -2.66 -2.17
C SER A 176 4.07 -1.84 -2.47
N ALA A 177 4.17 -0.51 -2.43
CA ALA A 177 3.06 0.40 -2.69
C ALA A 177 2.53 0.25 -4.13
N GLU A 178 3.41 0.16 -5.12
CA GLU A 178 3.04 0.09 -6.54
C GLU A 178 2.55 -1.32 -6.95
N MET A 179 3.06 -2.38 -6.34
CA MET A 179 2.57 -3.74 -6.62
C MET A 179 1.14 -3.99 -6.16
N ARG A 180 0.77 -3.45 -5.00
CA ARG A 180 -0.54 -3.68 -4.40
C ARG A 180 -1.60 -2.71 -4.92
N TYR A 181 -1.21 -1.49 -5.31
CA TYR A 181 -2.17 -0.50 -5.75
C TYR A 181 -1.60 0.50 -6.77
N PRO A 182 -2.14 0.57 -8.01
CA PRO A 182 -3.14 -0.31 -8.63
C PRO A 182 -2.62 -1.74 -8.75
N GLY A 183 -3.30 -2.76 -8.23
CA GLY A 183 -2.83 -4.15 -8.30
C GLY A 183 -2.51 -4.57 -9.74
N HIS A 184 -1.23 -4.59 -10.10
CA HIS A 184 -0.78 -5.06 -11.42
C HIS A 184 -1.17 -6.53 -11.60
N ALA A 185 -1.22 -7.28 -10.50
CA ALA A 185 -1.73 -8.64 -10.45
C ALA A 185 -3.26 -8.71 -10.68
N GLU A 186 -4.04 -7.78 -10.12
CA GLU A 186 -5.50 -7.75 -10.27
C GLU A 186 -5.93 -7.37 -11.70
N VAL A 187 -5.26 -6.39 -12.31
CA VAL A 187 -5.47 -5.99 -13.72
C VAL A 187 -5.18 -7.16 -14.68
N LEU A 188 -4.25 -8.05 -14.32
CA LEU A 188 -3.86 -9.21 -15.12
C LEU A 188 -4.55 -10.52 -14.70
N GLY A 189 -5.46 -10.48 -13.70
CA GLY A 189 -6.14 -11.67 -13.17
C GLY A 189 -5.18 -12.70 -12.56
N LEU A 190 -3.98 -12.28 -12.16
CA LEU A 190 -2.94 -13.13 -11.59
C LEU A 190 -3.18 -13.29 -10.09
N GLY A 191 -3.47 -14.51 -9.64
CA GLY A 191 -3.34 -14.90 -8.25
C GLY A 191 -2.06 -15.71 -8.07
N GLY A 192 -1.40 -15.57 -6.92
CA GLY A 192 -0.15 -16.27 -6.65
C GLY A 192 0.72 -15.60 -5.61
N GLU A 193 1.88 -16.21 -5.38
CA GLU A 193 2.91 -15.67 -4.51
C GLU A 193 4.01 -15.02 -5.35
N VAL A 194 4.44 -13.82 -4.98
CA VAL A 194 5.64 -13.18 -5.53
C VAL A 194 6.57 -12.90 -4.37
N SER A 195 7.73 -13.55 -4.37
CA SER A 195 8.79 -13.29 -3.41
C SER A 195 9.83 -12.36 -4.03
N LEU A 196 10.16 -11.29 -3.32
CA LEU A 196 11.27 -10.39 -3.65
C LEU A 196 12.43 -10.67 -2.70
N ARG A 197 13.62 -10.89 -3.27
CA ARG A 197 14.87 -10.86 -2.51
C ARG A 197 15.68 -9.66 -2.96
N PHE A 198 15.75 -8.66 -2.09
CA PHE A 198 16.58 -7.48 -2.29
C PHE A 198 17.98 -7.72 -1.75
N LEU A 199 18.98 -7.48 -2.62
CA LEU A 199 20.40 -7.48 -2.28
C LEU A 199 20.89 -6.02 -2.24
N PRO A 200 20.72 -5.31 -1.12
CA PRO A 200 21.05 -3.89 -1.03
C PRO A 200 22.53 -3.55 -1.18
N GLY A 201 23.44 -4.52 -0.98
CA GLY A 201 24.88 -4.35 -1.21
C GLY A 201 25.27 -4.36 -2.69
N VAL A 202 24.41 -4.92 -3.54
CA VAL A 202 24.59 -4.95 -5.00
C VAL A 202 23.23 -4.62 -5.59
N PRO A 203 22.89 -3.34 -5.85
CA PRO A 203 21.52 -2.81 -5.94
C PRO A 203 20.67 -3.59 -6.96
N ARG A 204 20.10 -4.70 -6.51
CA ARG A 204 19.52 -5.76 -7.33
C ARG A 204 18.42 -6.41 -6.53
N ILE A 205 17.31 -6.68 -7.19
CA ILE A 205 16.20 -7.42 -6.62
C ILE A 205 15.96 -8.63 -7.49
N ASP A 206 16.01 -9.80 -6.86
CA ASP A 206 15.61 -11.05 -7.48
C ASP A 206 14.10 -11.23 -7.27
N LEU A 207 13.39 -11.37 -8.37
CA LEU A 207 11.98 -11.71 -8.41
C LEU A 207 11.84 -13.23 -8.52
N LYS A 208 11.07 -13.84 -7.61
CA LYS A 208 10.66 -15.24 -7.72
C LYS A 208 9.14 -15.30 -7.69
N MET A 209 8.54 -15.78 -8.78
CA MET A 209 7.12 -16.14 -8.76
C MET A 209 6.97 -17.55 -8.17
N GLY A 210 6.08 -17.69 -7.20
CA GLY A 210 5.63 -18.97 -6.67
C GLY A 210 4.58 -19.61 -7.58
N GLY A 211 3.75 -20.50 -7.03
CA GLY A 211 2.63 -21.09 -7.76
C GLY A 211 1.64 -20.00 -8.19
N SER A 212 1.68 -19.60 -9.46
CA SER A 212 0.75 -18.63 -10.04
C SER A 212 -0.43 -19.34 -10.67
N ALA A 213 -1.64 -18.92 -10.33
CA ALA A 213 -2.87 -19.29 -11.02
C ALA A 213 -3.47 -18.03 -11.66
N VAL A 214 -3.71 -18.03 -12.97
CA VAL A 214 -4.54 -17.00 -13.60
C VAL A 214 -5.98 -17.36 -13.31
N TYR A 215 -6.67 -16.46 -12.62
CA TYR A 215 -8.10 -16.55 -12.40
C TYR A 215 -8.79 -15.75 -13.49
N VAL A 216 -9.68 -16.42 -14.25
CA VAL A 216 -10.57 -15.72 -15.17
C VAL A 216 -11.35 -14.69 -14.37
N PRO A 217 -11.36 -13.40 -14.74
CA PRO A 217 -12.25 -12.44 -14.11
C PRO A 217 -13.70 -12.90 -14.38
N TYR A 218 -14.38 -13.38 -13.33
CA TYR A 218 -15.78 -13.75 -13.43
C TYR A 218 -16.61 -12.47 -13.60
N GLY A 219 -16.96 -12.17 -14.84
CA GLY A 219 -17.99 -11.21 -15.18
C GLY A 219 -19.36 -11.69 -14.70
N VAL A 220 -20.03 -10.79 -14.01
CA VAL A 220 -21.41 -10.87 -13.55
C VAL A 220 -22.36 -11.01 -14.75
N VAL A 221 -22.80 -12.23 -15.08
CA VAL A 221 -24.11 -12.47 -15.69
C VAL A 221 -24.68 -13.75 -15.10
N LYS A 222 -25.71 -13.60 -14.26
CA LYS A 222 -26.57 -14.72 -13.86
C LYS A 222 -27.44 -15.04 -15.08
N GLY A 223 -27.10 -16.07 -15.85
CA GLY A 223 -28.08 -16.68 -16.76
C GLY A 223 -27.66 -17.06 -18.17
N ASP A 224 -26.43 -16.81 -18.64
CA ASP A 224 -26.00 -17.30 -19.96
C ASP A 224 -24.69 -18.07 -19.84
N SER A 225 -24.76 -19.39 -20.04
CA SER A 225 -23.60 -20.22 -20.33
C SER A 225 -23.02 -19.80 -21.68
N LEU A 226 -22.11 -18.83 -21.66
CA LEU A 226 -21.26 -18.55 -22.82
C LEU A 226 -20.39 -19.78 -23.09
N PRO A 227 -20.33 -20.29 -24.34
CA PRO A 227 -19.45 -21.38 -24.69
C PRO A 227 -18.01 -20.96 -24.36
N SER A 228 -17.30 -21.84 -23.67
CA SER A 228 -15.93 -21.72 -23.20
C SER A 228 -15.03 -21.02 -24.22
N ARG A 229 -14.87 -19.71 -24.07
CA ARG A 229 -13.85 -18.94 -24.78
C ARG A 229 -12.51 -19.46 -24.28
N PRO A 230 -11.61 -19.97 -25.15
CA PRO A 230 -10.33 -20.47 -24.70
C PRO A 230 -9.61 -19.35 -23.96
N LEU A 231 -9.22 -19.64 -22.71
CA LEU A 231 -8.31 -18.83 -21.92
C LEU A 231 -7.15 -18.38 -22.83
N ALA A 232 -6.92 -17.07 -22.92
CA ALA A 232 -5.72 -16.57 -23.57
C ALA A 232 -4.50 -17.27 -22.92
N PRO A 233 -3.46 -17.63 -23.69
CA PRO A 233 -2.31 -18.34 -23.14
C PRO A 233 -1.72 -17.56 -21.95
N LEU A 234 -1.35 -18.30 -20.90
CA LEU A 234 -0.86 -17.75 -19.63
C LEU A 234 0.48 -17.00 -19.79
N ALA A 235 1.33 -17.48 -20.72
CA ALA A 235 2.70 -16.99 -20.90
C ALA A 235 2.82 -15.50 -21.29
N PRO A 236 2.00 -14.95 -22.20
CA PRO A 236 1.97 -13.50 -22.45
C PRO A 236 1.63 -12.64 -21.23
N LEU A 237 0.71 -13.11 -20.36
CA LEU A 237 0.27 -12.36 -19.18
C LEU A 237 1.34 -12.38 -18.08
N THR A 238 1.97 -13.53 -17.84
CA THR A 238 3.11 -13.63 -16.91
C THR A 238 4.30 -12.83 -17.40
N GLY A 239 4.61 -12.86 -18.71
CA GLY A 239 5.68 -12.06 -19.29
C GLY A 239 5.44 -10.55 -19.18
N SER A 240 4.19 -10.09 -19.35
CA SER A 240 3.83 -8.67 -19.16
C SER A 240 3.96 -8.25 -17.69
N PHE A 241 3.57 -9.11 -16.75
CA PHE A 241 3.72 -8.84 -15.32
C PHE A 241 5.20 -8.75 -14.93
N GLU A 242 6.01 -9.74 -15.31
CA GLU A 242 7.45 -9.76 -15.06
C GLU A 242 8.13 -8.50 -15.63
N HIS A 243 7.78 -8.09 -16.85
CA HIS A 243 8.29 -6.88 -17.46
C HIS A 243 7.96 -5.62 -16.64
N SER A 244 6.69 -5.46 -16.24
CA SER A 244 6.26 -4.33 -15.39
C SER A 244 6.96 -4.35 -14.03
N MET A 245 7.16 -5.53 -13.45
CA MET A 245 7.89 -5.71 -12.19
C MET A 245 9.36 -5.31 -12.31
N HIS A 246 10.04 -5.73 -13.38
CA HIS A 246 11.39 -5.30 -13.66
C HIS A 246 11.49 -3.79 -13.87
N ALA A 247 10.52 -3.18 -14.56
CA ALA A 247 10.46 -1.73 -14.74
C ALA A 247 10.31 -1.00 -13.40
N LEU A 248 9.41 -1.47 -12.53
CA LEU A 248 9.20 -0.93 -11.19
C LEU A 248 10.44 -1.07 -10.29
N VAL A 249 11.05 -2.24 -10.26
CA VAL A 249 12.31 -2.49 -9.52
C VAL A 249 13.40 -1.53 -9.98
N ASN A 250 13.59 -1.42 -11.30
CA ASN A 250 14.60 -0.53 -11.86
C ASN A 250 14.29 0.94 -11.57
N TYR A 251 13.02 1.33 -11.56
CA TYR A 251 12.59 2.67 -11.15
C TYR A 251 12.93 2.93 -9.67
N ALA A 252 12.60 2.02 -8.76
CA ALA A 252 12.90 2.16 -7.34
C ALA A 252 14.42 2.27 -7.10
N LEU A 253 15.23 1.39 -7.69
CA LEU A 253 16.69 1.41 -7.54
C LEU A 253 17.34 2.67 -8.12
N ARG A 254 16.75 3.30 -9.15
CA ARG A 254 17.21 4.60 -9.65
C ARG A 254 16.77 5.77 -8.76
N ARG A 255 15.57 5.68 -8.18
CA ARG A 255 15.00 6.72 -7.32
C ARG A 255 15.79 6.87 -6.02
N TYR A 256 16.28 5.77 -5.45
CA TYR A 256 17.04 5.77 -4.20
C TYR A 256 18.49 5.36 -4.49
N PRO A 257 19.46 6.27 -4.45
CA PRO A 257 20.86 5.94 -4.64
C PRO A 257 21.38 5.08 -3.48
N GLN A 258 22.16 4.06 -3.81
CA GLN A 258 22.75 3.16 -2.82
C GLN A 258 23.79 3.91 -1.97
N PRO A 259 23.67 3.90 -0.62
CA PRO A 259 24.69 4.45 0.25
C PRO A 259 25.89 3.51 0.37
N ALA A 260 27.06 4.06 0.67
CA ALA A 260 28.27 3.27 0.91
C ALA A 260 28.17 2.45 2.20
N GLY A 261 28.94 1.35 2.27
CA GLY A 261 29.10 0.55 3.48
C GLY A 261 28.02 -0.51 3.71
N ILE A 262 27.17 -0.80 2.72
CA ILE A 262 26.27 -1.96 2.78
C ILE A 262 27.05 -3.23 2.43
N PRO A 263 27.05 -4.27 3.30
CA PRO A 263 27.66 -5.55 2.98
C PRO A 263 27.07 -6.18 1.71
N VAL A 264 27.90 -6.77 0.86
CA VAL A 264 27.48 -7.37 -0.43
C VAL A 264 26.52 -8.56 -0.25
N ASP A 265 26.56 -9.19 0.92
CA ASP A 265 25.72 -10.32 1.32
C ASP A 265 24.50 -9.90 2.15
N ALA A 266 24.34 -8.59 2.44
CA ALA A 266 23.14 -8.09 3.08
C ALA A 266 21.92 -8.42 2.20
N GLN A 267 20.83 -8.84 2.85
CA GLN A 267 19.60 -9.24 2.18
C GLN A 267 18.37 -8.75 2.95
N ALA A 268 17.34 -8.37 2.19
CA ALA A 268 16.00 -8.10 2.71
C ALA A 268 14.99 -8.85 1.83
N GLY A 269 14.03 -9.52 2.45
CA GLY A 269 13.01 -10.30 1.75
C GLY A 269 11.62 -9.72 2.00
N VAL A 270 10.80 -9.65 0.96
CA VAL A 270 9.36 -9.37 1.10
C VAL A 270 8.58 -10.36 0.26
N GLN A 271 7.53 -10.94 0.85
CA GLN A 271 6.62 -11.83 0.15
C GLN A 271 5.28 -11.15 -0.06
N PHE A 272 4.78 -11.22 -1.28
CA PHE A 272 3.48 -10.73 -1.68
C PHE A 272 2.60 -11.93 -1.99
N LEU A 273 1.45 -11.95 -1.35
CA LEU A 273 0.46 -12.99 -1.55
C LEU A 273 -0.79 -12.36 -2.14
N PHE A 274 -1.04 -12.64 -3.41
CA PHE A 274 -2.21 -12.19 -4.14
C PHE A 274 -3.27 -13.30 -4.06
N LYS A 275 -4.11 -13.23 -3.02
CA LYS A 275 -5.31 -14.08 -2.89
C LYS A 275 -6.49 -13.38 -3.55
N ARG A 276 -7.35 -14.15 -4.21
CA ARG A 276 -8.69 -13.67 -4.58
C ARG A 276 -9.56 -13.70 -3.33
N GLU A 277 -10.19 -12.58 -3.00
CA GLU A 277 -11.37 -12.55 -2.13
C GLU A 277 -12.64 -12.89 -2.93
#